data_AF-A0A4Y8KIJ9-F1
#
_entry.id   AF-A0A4Y8KIJ9-F1
#
_cell.length_a   1.000
_cell.length_b   1.000
_cell.length_c   1.000
_cell.angle_alpha   90.00
_cell.angle_beta   90.00
_cell.angle_gamma   90.00
#
_symmetry.space_group_name_H-M   'P 1'
#
loop_
_entity.id
_entity.type
_entity.pdbx_description
1 polymer ?
#
loop_
_entity_poly.entity_id
_entity_poly.type
_entity_poly.pdbx_seq_one_letter_code
_entity_poly.pdbx_strand_id
1 'polypeptide(L)'
;MTFDSFAEGTFLFPPEEYPDAAAYLQFWNTVPISDGVLANISAARAELLRKRSIATGVSWGQTYDAKNALELHHKNPRREAIADAARAVAYEAHMTEWWGDTPKEIDPSFARRVARTGQMYWYRTCLSEEDQLEVEKTTVYMGGKDLTLGRACGRYLLNEIRASFREPATTMAELLDDVRVEIQRLQV
;
A
#
# COMPACT_ATOMS: atom_id res chain seq x y z
N MET A 1 -34.42 8.91 23.74
CA MET A 1 -33.01 8.65 23.39
C MET A 1 -32.54 9.83 22.57
N THR A 2 -31.83 10.75 23.20
CA THR A 2 -31.14 11.85 22.53
C THR A 2 -29.85 11.28 21.95
N PHE A 3 -29.83 11.08 20.63
CA PHE A 3 -28.58 10.90 19.92
C PHE A 3 -27.86 12.25 19.97
N ASP A 4 -26.85 12.38 20.84
CA ASP A 4 -25.95 13.52 20.78
C ASP A 4 -25.17 13.43 19.47
N SER A 5 -25.42 14.39 18.59
CA SER A 5 -24.74 14.57 17.32
C SER A 5 -23.31 15.04 17.60
N PHE A 6 -22.39 14.11 17.87
CA PHE A 6 -21.03 14.36 17.46
C PHE A 6 -21.06 14.58 15.95
N ALA A 7 -20.69 15.79 15.53
CA ALA A 7 -20.83 16.33 14.19
C ALA A 7 -20.65 15.25 13.11
N GLU A 8 -21.61 15.16 12.18
CA GLU A 8 -21.72 14.12 11.15
C GLU A 8 -20.48 14.11 10.23
N GLY A 9 -19.43 13.44 10.67
CA GLY A 9 -18.23 13.22 9.87
C GLY A 9 -18.37 11.99 8.98
N THR A 10 -17.62 11.99 7.89
CA THR A 10 -17.49 10.83 7.00
C THR A 10 -16.06 10.29 7.02
N PHE A 11 -15.84 9.13 6.43
CA PHE A 11 -14.51 8.54 6.36
C PHE A 11 -13.46 9.43 5.66
N LEU A 12 -13.89 10.25 4.69
CA LEU A 12 -13.01 11.17 3.96
C LEU A 12 -12.96 12.57 4.56
N PHE A 13 -14.05 12.98 5.22
CA PHE A 13 -14.21 14.29 5.86
C PHE A 13 -14.60 14.06 7.32
N PRO A 14 -13.64 13.66 8.18
CA PRO A 14 -13.91 13.43 9.59
C PRO A 14 -14.24 14.74 10.33
N PRO A 15 -14.82 14.66 11.53
CA PRO A 15 -14.95 15.82 12.42
C PRO A 15 -13.61 16.50 12.66
N GLU A 16 -13.63 17.82 12.80
CA GLU A 16 -12.42 18.61 13.07
C GLU A 16 -11.90 18.42 14.49
N GLU A 17 -12.80 18.15 15.44
CA GLU A 17 -12.50 18.02 16.86
C GLU A 17 -13.17 16.78 17.46
N TYR A 18 -12.52 16.22 18.48
CA TYR A 18 -13.01 15.09 19.25
C TYR A 18 -12.81 15.39 20.75
N PRO A 19 -13.72 14.93 21.62
CA PRO A 19 -13.59 15.14 23.06
C PRO A 19 -12.37 14.46 23.69
N ASP A 20 -12.06 13.25 23.25
CA ASP A 20 -11.02 12.38 23.79
C ASP A 20 -10.61 11.29 22.78
N ALA A 21 -9.57 10.52 23.12
CA ALA A 21 -9.12 9.38 22.32
C ALA A 21 -10.19 8.31 22.11
N ALA A 22 -11.08 8.08 23.08
CA ALA A 22 -12.10 7.04 23.02
C ALA A 22 -13.17 7.36 21.95
N ALA A 23 -13.67 8.59 21.94
CA ALA A 23 -14.61 9.09 20.94
C ALA A 23 -13.98 9.05 19.53
N TYR A 24 -12.71 9.42 19.41
CA TYR A 24 -11.95 9.33 18.15
C TYR A 24 -11.89 7.90 17.61
N LEU A 25 -11.47 6.94 18.45
CA LEU A 25 -11.38 5.53 18.06
C LEU A 25 -12.76 4.96 17.75
N GLN A 26 -13.79 5.34 18.50
CA GLN A 26 -15.17 4.91 18.24
C GLN A 26 -15.65 5.38 16.87
N PHE A 27 -15.44 6.66 16.53
CA PHE A 27 -15.78 7.20 15.22
C PHE A 27 -15.13 6.38 14.10
N TRP A 28 -13.80 6.22 14.11
CA TRP A 28 -13.11 5.52 13.03
C TRP A 28 -13.46 4.03 12.94
N ASN A 29 -13.82 3.39 14.05
CA ASN A 29 -14.26 2.00 14.07
C ASN A 29 -15.71 1.79 13.61
N THR A 30 -16.52 2.84 13.56
CA THR A 30 -17.94 2.76 13.21
C THR A 30 -18.28 3.44 11.89
N VAL A 31 -17.50 4.45 11.48
CA VAL A 31 -17.75 5.21 10.25
C VAL A 31 -17.81 4.27 9.03
N PRO A 32 -18.87 4.37 8.21
CA PRO A 32 -18.97 3.62 6.96
C PRO A 32 -17.86 4.01 5.98
N ILE A 33 -17.42 3.04 5.17
CA ILE A 33 -16.44 3.24 4.11
C ILE A 33 -17.04 2.75 2.81
N SER A 34 -17.07 3.63 1.81
CA SER A 34 -17.49 3.29 0.45
C SER A 34 -16.58 2.23 -0.14
N ASP A 35 -17.17 1.24 -0.83
CA ASP A 35 -16.41 0.21 -1.54
C ASP A 35 -15.52 0.83 -2.64
N GLY A 36 -15.92 1.98 -3.21
CA GLY A 36 -15.09 2.72 -4.17
C GLY A 36 -13.78 3.21 -3.57
N VAL A 37 -13.80 3.71 -2.33
CA VAL A 37 -12.59 4.11 -1.60
C VAL A 37 -11.69 2.90 -1.31
N LEU A 38 -12.28 1.77 -0.90
CA LEU A 38 -11.52 0.53 -0.67
C LEU A 38 -10.88 -0.02 -1.95
N ALA A 39 -11.57 0.10 -3.08
CA ALA A 39 -11.06 -0.27 -4.40
C ALA A 39 -9.88 0.62 -4.80
N ASN A 40 -9.97 1.95 -4.60
CA ASN A 40 -8.87 2.87 -4.88
C ASN A 40 -7.61 2.53 -4.07
N ILE A 41 -7.77 2.27 -2.77
CA ILE A 41 -6.66 1.92 -1.88
C ILE A 41 -5.99 0.61 -2.32
N SER A 42 -6.81 -0.41 -2.61
CA SER A 42 -6.31 -1.71 -3.07
C SER A 42 -5.57 -1.61 -4.40
N ALA A 43 -6.15 -0.89 -5.37
CA ALA A 43 -5.56 -0.69 -6.69
C ALA A 43 -4.24 0.12 -6.61
N ALA A 44 -4.24 1.23 -5.87
CA ALA A 44 -3.04 2.05 -5.69
C ALA A 44 -1.90 1.27 -5.04
N ARG A 45 -2.22 0.40 -4.08
CA ARG A 45 -1.22 -0.44 -3.43
C ARG A 45 -0.68 -1.52 -4.35
N ALA A 46 -1.54 -2.20 -5.11
CA ALA A 46 -1.12 -3.17 -6.10
C ALA A 46 -0.17 -2.52 -7.13
N GLU A 47 -0.51 -1.34 -7.61
CA GLU A 47 0.31 -0.59 -8.56
C GLU A 47 1.64 -0.12 -7.95
N LEU A 48 1.63 0.38 -6.70
CA LEU A 48 2.85 0.75 -5.98
C LEU A 48 3.82 -0.44 -5.88
N LEU A 49 3.29 -1.59 -5.46
CA LEU A 49 4.10 -2.80 -5.29
C LEU A 49 4.61 -3.34 -6.62
N ARG A 50 3.81 -3.28 -7.70
CA ARG A 50 4.25 -3.62 -9.05
C ARG A 50 5.41 -2.75 -9.51
N LYS A 51 5.29 -1.42 -9.36
CA LYS A 51 6.37 -0.47 -9.71
C LYS A 51 7.64 -0.75 -8.92
N ARG A 52 7.51 -0.96 -7.62
CA ARG A 52 8.64 -1.26 -6.74
C ARG A 52 9.30 -2.60 -7.08
N SER A 53 8.53 -3.66 -7.33
CA SER A 53 9.09 -4.96 -7.70
C SER A 53 9.87 -4.89 -9.01
N ILE A 54 9.38 -4.12 -10.00
CA ILE A 54 10.08 -3.90 -11.27
C ILE A 54 11.39 -3.13 -11.02
N ALA A 55 11.33 -2.01 -10.29
CA ALA A 55 12.51 -1.20 -10.00
C ALA A 55 13.59 -1.99 -9.24
N THR A 56 13.19 -2.76 -8.22
CA THR A 56 14.06 -3.67 -7.49
C THR A 56 14.68 -4.69 -8.43
N GLY A 57 13.88 -5.36 -9.27
CA GLY A 57 14.39 -6.39 -10.17
C GLY A 57 15.36 -5.85 -11.22
N VAL A 58 15.11 -4.65 -11.76
CA VAL A 58 16.04 -3.97 -12.67
C VAL A 58 17.35 -3.61 -11.96
N SER A 59 17.28 -3.00 -10.78
CA SER A 59 18.47 -2.61 -10.01
C SER A 59 19.31 -3.82 -9.59
N TRP A 60 18.65 -4.90 -9.15
CA TRP A 60 19.31 -6.15 -8.81
C TRP A 60 19.96 -6.77 -10.04
N GLY A 61 19.22 -6.85 -11.16
CA GLY A 61 19.70 -7.40 -12.42
C GLY A 61 20.95 -6.68 -12.92
N GLN A 62 20.94 -5.35 -12.96
CA GLN A 62 22.13 -4.55 -13.32
C GLN A 62 23.34 -4.88 -12.45
N THR A 63 23.15 -5.02 -11.14
CA THR A 63 24.23 -5.32 -10.19
C THR A 63 24.74 -6.76 -10.35
N TYR A 64 23.84 -7.71 -10.51
CA TYR A 64 24.16 -9.13 -10.68
C TYR A 64 24.87 -9.36 -12.01
N ASP A 65 24.33 -8.81 -13.09
CA ASP A 65 24.82 -9.01 -14.46
C ASP A 65 26.21 -8.39 -14.60
N ALA A 66 26.45 -7.21 -14.03
CA ALA A 66 27.79 -6.60 -14.01
C ALA A 66 28.83 -7.48 -13.29
N LYS A 67 28.46 -8.12 -12.18
CA LYS A 67 29.37 -9.00 -11.42
C LYS A 67 29.62 -10.35 -12.10
N ASN A 68 28.67 -10.83 -12.89
CA ASN A 68 28.69 -12.16 -13.51
C ASN A 68 28.83 -12.13 -15.04
N ALA A 69 29.18 -10.98 -15.63
CA ALA A 69 29.19 -10.75 -17.07
C ALA A 69 30.00 -11.79 -17.87
N LEU A 70 31.11 -12.28 -17.31
CA LEU A 70 31.96 -13.28 -17.96
C LEU A 70 31.29 -14.65 -18.12
N GLU A 71 30.47 -15.04 -17.15
CA GLU A 71 29.75 -16.32 -17.16
C GLU A 71 28.45 -16.21 -17.96
N LEU A 72 27.74 -15.08 -17.85
CA LEU A 72 26.49 -14.78 -18.57
C LEU A 72 26.68 -14.51 -20.06
N HIS A 73 27.90 -14.20 -20.52
CA HIS A 73 28.22 -14.00 -21.94
C HIS A 73 29.34 -14.94 -22.40
N HIS A 74 29.45 -16.09 -21.75
CA HIS A 74 30.47 -17.07 -22.07
C HIS A 74 30.23 -17.66 -23.47
N LYS A 75 31.28 -17.79 -24.28
CA LYS A 75 31.21 -18.38 -25.64
C LYS A 75 30.72 -19.84 -25.71
N ASN A 76 30.49 -20.48 -24.57
CA ASN A 76 30.06 -21.86 -24.49
C ASN A 76 28.58 -21.83 -24.07
N PRO A 77 27.65 -22.16 -24.98
CA PRO A 77 26.20 -22.06 -24.70
C PRO A 77 25.76 -22.87 -23.49
N ARG A 78 26.44 -23.98 -23.16
CA ARG A 78 26.11 -24.76 -21.98
C ARG A 78 26.48 -24.04 -20.68
N ARG A 79 27.59 -23.30 -20.66
CA ARG A 79 28.01 -22.53 -19.49
C ARG A 79 27.13 -21.29 -19.29
N GLU A 80 26.83 -20.60 -20.39
CA GLU A 80 25.87 -19.49 -20.41
C GLU A 80 24.49 -19.93 -19.88
N ALA A 81 23.95 -21.05 -20.38
CA ALA A 81 22.67 -21.58 -19.90
C ALA A 81 22.69 -21.96 -18.40
N ILE A 82 23.82 -22.45 -17.88
CA ILE A 82 23.99 -22.72 -16.44
C ILE A 82 24.01 -21.41 -15.64
N ALA A 83 24.71 -20.38 -16.14
CA ALA A 83 24.75 -19.07 -15.52
C ALA A 83 23.37 -18.40 -15.50
N ASP A 84 22.59 -18.52 -16.58
CA ASP A 84 21.20 -18.05 -16.66
C ASP A 84 20.29 -18.77 -15.67
N ALA A 85 20.43 -20.10 -15.55
CA ALA A 85 19.67 -20.86 -14.55
C ALA A 85 20.04 -20.44 -13.13
N ALA A 86 21.32 -20.23 -12.84
CA ALA A 86 21.78 -19.74 -11.54
C ALA A 86 21.28 -18.32 -11.25
N ARG A 87 21.24 -17.45 -12.27
CA ARG A 87 20.67 -16.09 -12.17
C ARG A 87 19.18 -16.13 -11.83
N ALA A 88 18.40 -17.01 -12.47
CA ALA A 88 16.97 -17.15 -12.18
C ALA A 88 16.73 -17.57 -10.72
N VAL A 89 17.49 -18.55 -10.21
CA VAL A 89 17.42 -18.98 -8.81
C VAL A 89 17.84 -17.86 -7.85
N ALA A 90 18.92 -17.13 -8.17
CA ALA A 90 19.38 -16.01 -7.35
C ALA A 90 18.36 -14.86 -7.32
N TYR A 91 17.68 -14.59 -8.44
CA TYR A 91 16.63 -13.60 -8.52
C TYR A 91 15.42 -13.98 -7.68
N GLU A 92 14.98 -15.24 -7.74
CA GLU A 92 13.86 -15.73 -6.94
C GLU A 92 14.15 -15.63 -5.43
N ALA A 93 15.37 -16.00 -5.02
CA ALA A 93 15.82 -15.84 -3.64
C ALA A 93 15.81 -14.36 -3.21
N HIS A 94 16.36 -13.48 -4.04
CA HIS A 94 16.36 -12.04 -3.78
C HIS A 94 14.95 -11.46 -3.66
N MET A 95 14.06 -11.80 -4.58
CA MET A 95 12.68 -11.30 -4.55
C MET A 95 11.90 -11.86 -3.35
N THR A 96 12.17 -13.11 -2.94
CA THR A 96 11.57 -13.70 -1.74
C THR A 96 11.98 -12.93 -0.48
N GLU A 97 13.26 -12.59 -0.36
CA GLU A 97 13.77 -11.75 0.73
C GLU A 97 13.18 -10.34 0.68
N TRP A 98 13.13 -9.73 -0.52
CA TRP A 98 12.58 -8.38 -0.72
C TRP A 98 11.11 -8.28 -0.33
N TRP A 99 10.32 -9.31 -0.67
CA TRP A 99 8.93 -9.37 -0.24
C TRP A 99 8.80 -9.52 1.27
N GLY A 100 9.72 -10.26 1.91
CA GLY A 100 9.90 -10.33 3.35
C GLY A 100 8.59 -10.24 4.15
N ASP A 101 8.47 -9.19 4.95
CA ASP A 101 7.30 -8.90 5.79
C ASP A 101 6.23 -8.02 5.10
N THR A 102 6.45 -7.59 3.86
CA THR A 102 5.51 -6.73 3.13
C THR A 102 4.46 -7.58 2.42
N PRO A 103 3.17 -7.50 2.79
CA PRO A 103 2.13 -8.27 2.12
C PRO A 103 2.06 -7.91 0.63
N LYS A 104 2.00 -8.89 -0.27
CA LYS A 104 1.87 -8.61 -1.72
C LYS A 104 0.57 -7.88 -2.05
N GLU A 105 -0.48 -8.16 -1.30
CA GLU A 105 -1.82 -7.62 -1.49
C GLU A 105 -2.43 -7.25 -0.13
N ILE A 106 -3.47 -6.42 -0.14
CA ILE A 106 -4.35 -6.27 1.03
C ILE A 106 -5.40 -7.37 0.91
N ASP A 107 -5.46 -8.25 1.90
CA ASP A 107 -6.56 -9.21 2.02
C ASP A 107 -7.90 -8.46 2.09
N PRO A 108 -8.90 -8.78 1.24
CA PRO A 108 -10.20 -8.12 1.25
C PRO A 108 -10.88 -8.11 2.62
N SER A 109 -10.66 -9.15 3.44
CA SER A 109 -11.19 -9.24 4.80
C SER A 109 -10.61 -8.18 5.75
N PHE A 110 -9.40 -7.68 5.45
CA PHE A 110 -8.73 -6.63 6.23
C PHE A 110 -8.80 -5.24 5.58
N ALA A 111 -9.29 -5.11 4.34
CA ALA A 111 -9.28 -3.84 3.60
C ALA A 111 -9.84 -2.65 4.39
N ARG A 112 -10.99 -2.84 5.04
CA ARG A 112 -11.60 -1.81 5.91
C ARG A 112 -10.72 -1.47 7.12
N ARG A 113 -10.10 -2.47 7.75
CA ARG A 113 -9.20 -2.24 8.89
C ARG A 113 -7.97 -1.47 8.47
N VAL A 114 -7.34 -1.87 7.35
CA VAL A 114 -6.19 -1.18 6.78
C VAL A 114 -6.53 0.28 6.47
N ALA A 115 -7.67 0.54 5.83
CA ALA A 115 -8.13 1.89 5.53
C ALA A 115 -8.34 2.73 6.80
N ARG A 116 -9.03 2.17 7.81
CA ARG A 116 -9.24 2.85 9.11
C ARG A 116 -7.92 3.14 9.80
N THR A 117 -6.98 2.20 9.80
CA THR A 117 -5.67 2.41 10.40
C THR A 117 -4.93 3.58 9.77
N GLY A 118 -4.97 3.73 8.44
CA GLY A 118 -4.40 4.88 7.75
C GLY A 118 -5.01 6.20 8.24
N GLN A 119 -6.34 6.29 8.24
CA GLN A 119 -7.02 7.51 8.69
C GLN A 119 -6.79 7.79 10.18
N MET A 120 -6.92 6.79 11.05
CA MET A 120 -6.66 6.91 12.47
C MET A 120 -5.23 7.41 12.73
N TYR A 121 -4.25 6.92 11.97
CA TYR A 121 -2.88 7.37 12.09
C TYR A 121 -2.75 8.82 11.62
N TRP A 122 -3.24 9.20 10.44
CA TRP A 122 -3.03 10.55 9.91
C TRP A 122 -3.78 11.63 10.65
N TYR A 123 -5.04 11.37 11.03
CA TYR A 123 -5.91 12.38 11.64
C TYR A 123 -5.70 12.53 13.14
N ARG A 124 -4.87 11.69 13.80
CA ARG A 124 -4.65 11.79 15.25
C ARG A 124 -4.15 13.16 15.69
N THR A 125 -3.51 13.91 14.79
CA THR A 125 -2.99 15.26 15.05
C THR A 125 -4.07 16.29 15.38
N CYS A 126 -5.36 15.98 15.19
CA CYS A 126 -6.47 16.81 15.68
C CYS A 126 -6.72 16.69 17.19
N LEU A 127 -6.11 15.69 17.85
CA LEU A 127 -6.26 15.44 19.28
C LEU A 127 -5.17 16.15 20.09
N SER A 128 -5.36 16.19 21.41
CA SER A 128 -4.30 16.57 22.35
C SER A 128 -3.09 15.64 22.26
N GLU A 129 -1.90 16.08 22.70
CA GLU A 129 -0.71 15.23 22.69
C GLU A 129 -0.87 13.95 23.53
N GLU A 130 -1.60 14.04 24.65
CA GLU A 130 -1.88 12.90 25.53
C GLU A 130 -2.74 11.86 24.81
N ASP A 131 -3.84 12.30 24.19
CA ASP A 131 -4.74 11.44 23.41
C ASP A 131 -4.05 10.84 22.19
N GLN A 132 -3.17 11.60 21.52
CA GLN A 132 -2.38 11.11 20.40
C GLN A 132 -1.53 9.90 20.80
N LEU A 133 -0.88 9.95 21.97
CA LEU A 133 -0.08 8.85 22.49
C LEU A 133 -0.92 7.63 22.84
N GLU A 134 -2.16 7.81 23.29
CA GLU A 134 -3.10 6.71 23.54
C GLU A 134 -3.52 6.04 22.21
N VAL A 135 -3.90 6.84 21.22
CA VAL A 135 -4.27 6.34 19.89
C VAL A 135 -3.10 5.58 19.25
N GLU A 136 -1.87 6.06 19.36
CA GLU A 136 -0.68 5.39 18.80
C GLU A 136 -0.40 4.02 19.43
N LYS A 137 -0.75 3.81 20.70
CA LYS A 137 -0.61 2.53 21.41
C LYS A 137 -1.68 1.52 21.01
N THR A 138 -2.76 1.97 20.38
CA THR A 138 -3.85 1.10 19.96
C THR A 138 -3.37 0.07 18.94
N THR A 139 -3.78 -1.18 19.14
CA THR A 139 -3.45 -2.30 18.27
C THR A 139 -4.63 -2.71 17.40
N VAL A 140 -4.30 -3.21 16.22
CA VAL A 140 -5.24 -3.74 15.23
C VAL A 140 -4.76 -5.10 14.77
N TYR A 141 -5.65 -6.10 14.86
CA TYR A 141 -5.34 -7.46 14.42
C TYR A 141 -5.48 -7.59 12.90
N MET A 142 -4.36 -7.84 12.22
CA MET A 142 -4.29 -8.00 10.77
C MET A 142 -3.23 -9.04 10.39
N GLY A 143 -3.61 -10.01 9.55
CA GLY A 143 -2.67 -11.01 9.04
C GLY A 143 -2.00 -11.86 10.12
N GLY A 144 -2.76 -12.25 11.15
CA GLY A 144 -2.26 -13.12 12.23
C GLY A 144 -1.49 -12.41 13.34
N LYS A 145 -1.33 -11.07 13.28
CA LYS A 145 -0.53 -10.29 14.23
C LYS A 145 -1.30 -9.07 14.73
N ASP A 146 -1.07 -8.70 15.98
CA ASP A 146 -1.45 -7.39 16.51
C ASP A 146 -0.39 -6.36 16.14
N LEU A 147 -0.83 -5.30 15.46
CA LEU A 147 0.04 -4.23 14.99
C LEU A 147 -0.42 -2.91 15.58
N THR A 148 0.50 -2.08 16.05
CA THR A 148 0.19 -0.67 16.33
C THR A 148 -0.15 0.06 15.03
N LEU A 149 -0.89 1.17 15.12
CA LEU A 149 -1.29 1.95 13.95
C LEU A 149 -0.09 2.33 13.06
N GLY A 150 1.00 2.80 13.66
CA GLY A 150 2.22 3.15 12.93
C GLY A 150 2.88 1.96 12.21
N ARG A 151 2.94 0.79 12.88
CA ARG A 151 3.49 -0.43 12.27
C ARG A 151 2.62 -0.92 11.11
N ALA A 152 1.30 -0.86 11.24
CA ALA A 152 0.39 -1.18 10.16
C ALA A 152 0.53 -0.22 8.98
N CYS A 153 0.63 1.10 9.23
CA CYS A 153 0.86 2.10 8.18
C CYS A 153 2.16 1.82 7.41
N GLY A 154 3.25 1.48 8.12
CA GLY A 154 4.50 1.07 7.49
C GLY A 154 4.37 -0.23 6.69
N ARG A 155 3.81 -1.28 7.29
CA ARG A 155 3.65 -2.61 6.67
C ARG A 155 2.84 -2.57 5.38
N TYR A 156 1.80 -1.73 5.33
CA TYR A 156 0.94 -1.59 4.16
C TYR A 156 1.33 -0.40 3.26
N LEU A 157 2.41 0.32 3.59
CA LEU A 157 2.91 1.48 2.84
C LEU A 157 1.85 2.58 2.67
N LEU A 158 1.01 2.78 3.68
CA LEU A 158 -0.18 3.65 3.56
C LEU A 158 0.19 5.10 3.26
N ASN A 159 1.29 5.60 3.82
CA ASN A 159 1.77 6.97 3.57
C ASN A 159 2.04 7.23 2.09
N GLU A 160 2.48 6.22 1.35
CA GLU A 160 2.82 6.34 -0.07
C GLU A 160 1.59 6.31 -0.98
N ILE A 161 0.49 5.73 -0.50
CA ILE A 161 -0.78 5.68 -1.21
C ILE A 161 -1.83 6.63 -0.63
N ARG A 162 -1.43 7.55 0.27
CA ARG A 162 -2.35 8.47 0.97
C ARG A 162 -3.24 9.26 0.01
N ALA A 163 -2.70 9.69 -1.13
CA ALA A 163 -3.44 10.42 -2.16
C ALA A 163 -4.60 9.60 -2.80
N SER A 164 -4.63 8.29 -2.58
CA SER A 164 -5.68 7.38 -3.08
C SER A 164 -6.84 7.22 -2.10
N PHE A 165 -6.76 7.80 -0.90
CA PHE A 165 -7.86 7.90 0.07
C PHE A 165 -8.80 9.05 -0.34
N ARG A 166 -9.50 8.82 -1.43
CA ARG A 166 -10.45 9.77 -2.03
C ARG A 166 -11.58 8.98 -2.67
N GLU A 167 -12.71 9.64 -2.89
CA GLU A 167 -13.72 9.11 -3.81
C GLU A 167 -13.05 8.85 -5.17
N PRO A 168 -13.52 7.85 -5.94
CA PRO A 168 -13.02 7.62 -7.29
C PRO A 168 -13.24 8.86 -8.15
N ALA A 169 -12.21 9.70 -8.23
CA ALA A 169 -12.05 10.65 -9.31
C ALA A 169 -11.61 9.82 -10.51
N THR A 170 -12.39 9.86 -11.59
CA THR A 170 -12.08 9.26 -12.90
C THR A 170 -12.43 7.77 -12.98
N THR A 171 -13.54 7.49 -13.68
CA THR A 171 -13.99 6.14 -14.02
C THR A 171 -12.94 5.44 -14.89
N MET A 172 -12.87 4.12 -14.83
CA MET A 172 -12.01 3.28 -15.69
C MET A 172 -12.09 3.66 -17.19
N ALA A 173 -13.19 4.28 -17.62
CA ALA A 173 -13.39 4.82 -18.96
C ALA A 173 -12.42 5.95 -19.33
N GLU A 174 -12.15 6.89 -18.42
CA GLU A 174 -11.24 8.01 -18.66
C GLU A 174 -9.77 7.55 -18.66
N LEU A 175 -9.40 6.58 -17.80
CA LEU A 175 -8.07 5.93 -17.85
C LEU A 175 -7.87 5.12 -19.14
N LEU A 176 -8.92 4.46 -19.64
CA LEU A 176 -8.87 3.74 -20.91
C LEU A 176 -8.79 4.69 -22.10
N ASP A 177 -9.45 5.85 -22.05
CA ASP A 177 -9.34 6.88 -23.09
C ASP A 177 -7.95 7.50 -23.13
N ASP A 178 -7.34 7.79 -21.98
CA ASP A 178 -5.96 8.29 -21.92
C ASP A 178 -4.96 7.28 -22.50
N VAL A 179 -5.09 5.99 -22.15
CA VAL A 179 -4.26 4.93 -22.73
C VAL A 179 -4.52 4.77 -24.23
N ARG A 180 -5.77 4.91 -24.68
CA ARG A 180 -6.15 4.80 -26.10
C ARG A 180 -5.58 5.97 -26.92
N VAL A 181 -5.60 7.18 -26.39
CA VAL A 181 -5.00 8.38 -26.99
C VAL A 181 -3.48 8.24 -27.08
N GLU A 182 -2.84 7.68 -26.04
CA GLU A 182 -1.39 7.49 -26.04
C GLU A 182 -0.93 6.39 -27.02
N ILE A 183 -1.71 5.31 -27.17
CA ILE A 183 -1.47 4.27 -28.19
C ILE A 183 -1.61 4.84 -29.61
N GLN A 184 -2.60 5.70 -29.86
CA GLN A 184 -2.78 6.35 -31.17
C GLN A 184 -1.60 7.28 -31.52
N ARG A 185 -0.99 7.93 -30.53
CA ARG A 185 0.21 8.77 -30.75
C ARG A 185 1.47 7.98 -31.09
N LEU A 186 1.59 6.74 -30.59
CA LEU A 186 2.73 5.86 -30.84
C LEU A 186 2.62 5.09 -32.17
N GLN A 187 1.47 5.16 -32.85
CA GLN A 187 1.20 4.48 -34.12
C GLN A 187 1.36 5.40 -35.35
N VAL A 188 1.83 6.64 -35.16
CA VAL A 188 2.19 7.62 -36.21
C VAL A 188 3.70 7.81 -36.22
#